data_AF-A0A7J9Q6F9-F1
#
_entry.id   AF-A0A7J9Q6F9-F1
#
_cell.length_a   1.000
_cell.length_b   1.000
_cell.length_c   1.000
_cell.angle_alpha   90.00
_cell.angle_beta   90.00
_cell.angle_gamma   90.00
#
_symmetry.space_group_name_H-M   'P 1'
#
loop_
_entity.id
_entity.type
_entity.pdbx_description
1 polymer ?
#
loop_
_entity_poly.entity_id
_entity_poly.type
_entity_poly.pdbx_seq_one_letter_code
_entity_poly.pdbx_strand_id
1 'polypeptide(L)'
;MESKNYNSIKTIFVDLDNTIYEKEKGLLTEVSKRIDLFISSRFKDIKNIEEYRKKLFDEYGTTLRGLMIEKGVNPEEYFRFVNNINIEDF
;
A
#
# COMPACT_ATOMS: atom_id res chain seq x y z
N MET A 1 16.06 -35.67 11.95
CA MET A 1 15.90 -34.46 11.12
C MET A 1 17.17 -33.66 11.25
N GLU A 2 17.89 -33.40 10.16
CA GLU A 2 19.10 -32.57 10.19
C GLU A 2 18.73 -31.10 10.48
N SER A 3 19.47 -30.47 11.38
CA SER A 3 19.33 -29.05 11.69
C SER A 3 19.93 -28.21 10.55
N LYS A 4 19.15 -27.25 10.03
CA LYS A 4 19.67 -26.28 9.06
C LYS A 4 20.70 -25.38 9.76
N ASN A 5 21.92 -25.35 9.23
CA ASN A 5 22.99 -24.48 9.67
C ASN A 5 22.92 -23.15 8.89
N TYR A 6 22.66 -22.04 9.58
CA TYR A 6 22.49 -20.71 8.97
C TYR A 6 23.72 -19.80 9.14
N ASN A 7 24.83 -20.32 9.67
CA ASN A 7 26.01 -19.52 10.02
C ASN A 7 26.70 -18.79 8.84
N SER A 8 26.32 -19.08 7.59
CA SER A 8 26.88 -18.45 6.39
C SER A 8 26.05 -17.28 5.83
N ILE A 9 24.85 -17.02 6.35
CA ILE A 9 24.00 -15.92 5.87
C ILE A 9 24.54 -14.59 6.42
N LYS A 10 24.87 -13.66 5.51
CA LYS A 10 25.41 -12.33 5.86
C LYS A 10 24.39 -11.20 5.77
N THR A 11 23.32 -11.39 4.99
CA THR A 11 22.35 -10.33 4.70
C THR A 11 20.98 -10.96 4.47
N ILE A 12 19.95 -10.31 5.02
CA ILE A 12 18.54 -10.68 4.84
C ILE A 12 17.78 -9.42 4.44
N PHE A 13 17.02 -9.50 3.35
CA PHE A 13 16.00 -8.53 3.02
C PHE A 13 14.68 -9.05 3.58
N VAL A 14 14.04 -8.23 4.41
CA VAL A 14 12.75 -8.58 5.01
C VAL A 14 11.74 -7.57 4.50
N ASP A 15 10.64 -8.08 3.97
CA ASP A 15 9.49 -7.24 3.64
C ASP A 15 8.85 -6.70 4.92
N LEU A 16 8.22 -5.54 4.84
CA LEU A 16 7.58 -4.90 5.98
C LEU A 16 6.14 -5.37 6.12
N ASP A 17 5.35 -5.11 5.08
CA ASP A 17 3.89 -5.21 5.12
C ASP A 17 3.43 -6.66 5.26
N ASN A 18 2.62 -6.95 6.28
CA ASN A 18 2.16 -8.31 6.65
C ASN A 18 3.27 -9.36 6.83
N THR A 19 4.53 -8.93 7.02
CA THR A 19 5.67 -9.84 7.19
C THR A 19 6.25 -9.74 8.59
N ILE A 20 6.52 -8.54 9.09
CA ILE A 20 7.06 -8.33 10.45
C ILE A 20 6.01 -7.93 11.48
N TYR A 21 4.76 -7.75 11.06
CA TYR A 21 3.61 -7.57 11.93
C TYR A 21 2.44 -8.45 11.47
N GLU A 22 1.57 -8.79 12.42
CA GLU A 22 0.46 -9.71 12.17
C GLU A 22 -0.58 -9.11 11.20
N LYS A 23 -0.93 -9.87 10.17
CA LYS A 23 -1.93 -9.49 9.17
C LYS A 23 -3.33 -9.28 9.76
N GLU A 24 -3.65 -10.01 10.82
CA GLU A 24 -4.97 -10.02 11.48
C GLU A 24 -5.35 -8.66 12.08
N LYS A 25 -4.37 -7.80 12.29
CA LYS A 25 -4.59 -6.43 12.78
C LYS A 25 -5.33 -5.57 11.76
N GLY A 26 -5.33 -5.87 10.45
CA GLY A 26 -6.20 -5.17 9.49
C GLY A 26 -5.74 -3.76 9.07
N LEU A 27 -4.53 -3.34 9.48
CA LEU A 27 -3.91 -2.06 9.09
C LEU A 27 -3.95 -1.82 7.57
N LEU A 28 -3.55 -2.81 6.76
CA LEU A 28 -3.55 -2.66 5.29
C LEU A 28 -4.95 -2.56 4.68
N THR A 29 -5.96 -3.11 5.36
CA THR A 29 -7.36 -2.94 4.96
C THR A 29 -7.77 -1.48 5.16
N GLU A 30 -7.37 -0.86 6.27
CA GLU A 30 -7.65 0.56 6.52
C GLU A 30 -6.90 1.47 5.54
N VAL A 31 -5.60 1.21 5.31
CA VAL A 31 -4.83 1.89 4.25
C VAL A 31 -5.55 1.80 2.91
N SER A 32 -6.03 0.60 2.52
CA SER A 32 -6.75 0.41 1.26
C SER A 32 -8.03 1.25 1.16
N LYS A 33 -8.83 1.33 2.23
CA LYS A 33 -10.03 2.19 2.28
C LYS A 33 -9.67 3.66 2.14
N ARG A 34 -8.58 4.11 2.76
CA ARG A 34 -8.11 5.50 2.65
C ARG A 34 -7.63 5.84 1.25
N ILE A 35 -7.02 4.89 0.54
CA ILE A 35 -6.70 5.07 -0.87
C ILE A 35 -7.99 5.26 -1.68
N ASP A 36 -9.01 4.45 -1.45
CA ASP A 36 -10.30 4.57 -2.14
C ASP A 36 -10.98 5.92 -1.85
N LEU A 37 -10.91 6.37 -0.59
CA LEU A 37 -11.42 7.67 -0.17
C LEU A 37 -10.64 8.83 -0.81
N PHE A 38 -9.32 8.73 -0.90
CA PHE A 38 -8.49 9.75 -1.57
C PHE A 38 -8.90 9.90 -3.04
N ILE A 39 -9.05 8.78 -3.76
CA ILE A 39 -9.41 8.79 -5.19
C ILE A 39 -10.84 9.31 -5.38
N SER A 40 -11.81 8.76 -4.65
CA SER A 40 -13.23 9.12 -4.80
C SER A 40 -13.56 10.55 -4.31
N SER A 41 -12.80 11.10 -3.37
CA SER A 41 -12.97 12.50 -2.95
C SER A 41 -12.47 13.49 -4.00
N ARG A 42 -11.38 13.17 -4.70
CA ARG A 42 -10.70 14.08 -5.65
C ARG A 42 -11.14 13.92 -7.11
N PHE A 43 -11.52 12.71 -7.52
CA PHE A 43 -11.78 12.36 -8.92
C PHE A 43 -13.18 11.76 -9.09
N LYS A 44 -14.18 12.63 -9.25
CA LYS A 44 -15.61 12.24 -9.34
C LYS A 44 -15.97 11.52 -10.64
N ASP A 45 -15.11 11.58 -11.65
CA ASP A 45 -15.24 10.90 -12.93
C ASP A 45 -15.00 9.38 -12.83
N ILE A 46 -14.33 8.91 -11.77
CA ILE A 46 -13.98 7.51 -11.59
C ILE A 46 -15.15 6.75 -10.97
N LYS A 47 -15.83 5.93 -11.78
CA LYS A 47 -17.03 5.18 -11.37
C LYS A 47 -16.71 3.92 -10.57
N ASN A 48 -15.65 3.21 -10.94
CA ASN A 48 -15.20 1.97 -10.29
C ASN A 48 -13.78 2.15 -9.77
N ILE A 49 -13.66 2.44 -8.47
CA ILE A 49 -12.38 2.76 -7.82
C ILE A 49 -11.47 1.53 -7.76
N GLU A 50 -12.03 0.35 -7.46
CA GLU A 50 -11.26 -0.89 -7.38
C GLU A 50 -10.63 -1.25 -8.72
N GLU A 51 -11.43 -1.21 -9.79
CA GLU A 51 -10.96 -1.45 -11.15
C GLU A 51 -9.92 -0.41 -11.59
N TYR A 52 -10.14 0.87 -11.26
CA TYR A 52 -9.18 1.92 -11.56
C TYR A 52 -7.84 1.69 -10.83
N ARG A 53 -7.87 1.36 -9.54
CA ARG A 53 -6.67 1.05 -8.77
C ARG A 53 -5.92 -0.15 -9.32
N LYS A 54 -6.65 -1.20 -9.71
CA LYS A 54 -6.08 -2.38 -10.36
C LYS A 54 -5.40 -1.99 -11.67
N LYS A 55 -6.06 -1.21 -12.52
CA LYS A 55 -5.46 -0.67 -13.76
C LYS A 55 -4.16 0.08 -13.48
N LEU A 56 -4.17 0.99 -12.51
CA LEU A 56 -2.96 1.75 -12.16
C LEU A 56 -1.83 0.85 -11.62
N PHE A 57 -2.17 -0.17 -10.84
CA PHE A 57 -1.19 -1.13 -10.36
C PHE A 57 -0.60 -1.96 -11.51
N ASP A 58 -1.44 -2.49 -12.39
CA ASP A 58 -1.02 -3.33 -13.52
C ASP A 58 -0.13 -2.55 -14.50
N GLU A 59 -0.44 -1.27 -14.76
CA GLU A 59 0.30 -0.43 -15.72
C GLU A 59 1.55 0.23 -15.12
N TYR A 60 1.51 0.64 -13.85
CA TYR A 60 2.55 1.48 -13.24
C TYR A 60 3.21 0.85 -12.01
N GLY A 61 2.85 -0.36 -11.62
CA GLY A 61 3.42 -1.11 -10.49
C GLY A 61 2.92 -0.67 -9.11
N THR A 62 2.32 0.52 -8.97
CA THR A 62 1.64 0.97 -7.75
C THR A 62 0.49 1.92 -8.10
N THR A 63 -0.54 1.97 -7.26
CA THR A 63 -1.61 2.97 -7.39
C THR A 63 -1.06 4.39 -7.34
N LEU A 64 -0.16 4.70 -6.40
CA LEU A 64 0.41 6.05 -6.27
C LEU A 64 1.15 6.48 -7.54
N ARG A 65 2.02 5.64 -8.11
CA ARG A 65 2.75 6.00 -9.33
C ARG A 65 1.80 6.27 -10.49
N GLY A 66 0.73 5.48 -10.63
CA GLY A 66 -0.30 5.73 -11.63
C GLY A 66 -1.03 7.06 -11.41
N LEU A 67 -1.38 7.38 -10.15
CA LEU A 67 -2.00 8.66 -9.81
C LEU A 67 -1.08 9.87 -10.08
N MET A 68 0.22 9.73 -9.84
CA MET A 68 1.21 10.76 -10.16
C MET A 68 1.27 11.01 -11.67
N ILE A 69 1.28 9.95 -12.48
CA ILE A 69 1.43 10.04 -13.94
C ILE A 69 0.13 10.51 -14.61
N GLU A 70 -1.02 9.91 -14.29
CA GLU A 70 -2.28 10.17 -15.00
C GLU A 70 -3.02 11.41 -14.48
N LYS A 71 -2.88 11.71 -13.18
CA LYS A 71 -3.69 12.74 -12.49
C LYS A 71 -2.83 13.82 -11.82
N GLY A 72 -1.50 13.76 -11.93
CA GLY A 72 -0.60 14.75 -11.34
C GLY A 72 -0.64 14.81 -9.81
N VAL A 73 -0.98 13.69 -9.16
CA VAL A 73 -1.05 13.64 -7.69
C VAL A 73 0.32 13.88 -7.06
N ASN A 74 0.38 14.77 -6.07
CA ASN A 74 1.59 14.96 -5.27
C ASN A 74 1.73 13.78 -4.28
N PRO A 75 2.89 13.08 -4.25
CA PRO A 75 3.07 11.90 -3.40
C PRO A 75 3.05 12.23 -1.92
N GLU A 76 3.53 13.40 -1.51
CA GLU A 76 3.54 13.81 -0.10
C GLU A 76 2.12 14.08 0.42
N GLU A 77 1.27 14.71 -0.39
CA GLU A 77 -0.15 14.88 -0.08
C GLU A 77 -0.86 13.53 0.05
N TYR A 78 -0.59 12.62 -0.89
CA TYR A 78 -1.13 11.28 -0.86
C TYR A 78 -0.71 10.52 0.40
N PHE A 79 0.58 10.51 0.75
CA PHE A 79 1.06 9.81 1.94
C PHE A 79 0.51 10.41 3.23
N ARG A 80 0.46 11.75 3.35
CA ARG A 80 -0.17 12.40 4.51
C ARG A 80 -1.63 12.01 4.65
N PHE A 81 -2.36 11.86 3.54
CA PHE A 81 -3.75 11.43 3.59
C PHE A 81 -3.87 9.95 3.92
N VAL A 82 -3.22 9.07 3.17
CA VAL A 82 -3.37 7.62 3.28
C VAL A 82 -2.81 7.09 4.59
N ASN A 83 -1.72 7.66 5.11
CA ASN A 83 -1.06 7.22 6.35
C ASN A 83 -1.57 7.95 7.60
N ASN A 84 -2.56 8.82 7.49
CA ASN A 84 -3.19 9.43 8.67
C ASN A 84 -4.13 8.41 9.35
N ILE A 85 -3.50 7.43 9.98
CA ILE A 85 -4.08 6.29 10.69
C ILE A 85 -3.39 6.23 12.06
N ASN A 86 -4.17 5.99 13.13
CA ASN A 86 -3.58 5.64 14.41
C ASN A 86 -3.17 4.17 14.40
N ILE A 87 -1.86 3.90 14.42
CA ILE A 87 -1.33 2.53 14.38
C ILE A 87 -1.60 1.75 15.67
N GLU A 88 -1.87 2.42 16.79
CA GLU A 88 -2.18 1.76 18.07
C GLU A 88 -3.53 1.04 18.05
N ASP A 89 -4.40 1.39 17.09
CA ASP A 89 -5.69 0.74 16.87
C ASP A 89 -5.54 -0.65 16.20
N PHE A 90 -4.30 -1.03 15.83
CA PHE A 90 -3.98 -2.22 15.04
C PHE A 90 -2.89 -3.08 15.70
#